data_AF-A0AAV4NGL2-F1
#
_entry.id   AF-A0AAV4NGL2-F1
#
_cell.length_a   1.000
_cell.length_b   1.000
_cell.length_c   1.000
_cell.angle_alpha   90.00
_cell.angle_beta   90.00
_cell.angle_gamma   90.00
#
_symmetry.space_group_name_H-M   'P 1'
#
loop_
_entity.id
_entity.type
_entity.pdbx_description
1 polymer ?
#
loop_
_entity_poly.entity_id
_entity_poly.type
_entity_poly.pdbx_seq_one_letter_code
_entity_poly.pdbx_strand_id
1 'polypeptide(L)'
;YLASRDCFRGFIRVGARHCNQEADSIVDILMEPSDKPDDDEDSRQQCLRSTHMLTCLVLQLEDTCGERAQKVFLDTVVRFGDLFIAICDDKETATEVRTMLFDYLELEGDTRSKMETALGYLNRRRR
;
A
#
# COMPACT_ATOMS: atom_id res chain seq x y z
N TYR A 1 9.20 7.29 -23.35
CA TYR A 1 9.39 5.91 -22.84
C TYR A 1 10.63 5.79 -21.96
N LEU A 2 11.78 6.37 -22.33
CA LEU A 2 12.98 6.39 -21.47
C LEU A 2 12.82 7.33 -20.26
N ALA A 3 12.24 8.52 -20.44
CA ALA A 3 12.02 9.49 -19.36
C ALA A 3 11.15 8.95 -18.19
N SER A 4 10.08 8.19 -18.47
CA SER A 4 9.26 7.58 -17.42
C SER A 4 9.99 6.44 -16.70
N ARG A 5 10.93 5.75 -17.37
CA ARG A 5 11.73 4.67 -16.78
C ARG A 5 12.83 5.22 -15.87
N ASP A 6 13.48 6.30 -16.29
CA ASP A 6 14.50 6.97 -15.49
C ASP A 6 13.87 7.68 -14.28
N CYS A 7 12.71 8.30 -14.45
CA CYS A 7 11.87 8.82 -13.36
C CYS A 7 11.50 7.70 -12.38
N PHE A 8 10.93 6.60 -12.87
CA PHE A 8 10.53 5.47 -12.04
C PHE A 8 11.68 4.89 -11.21
N ARG A 9 12.87 4.73 -11.81
CA ARG A 9 14.07 4.25 -11.10
C ARG A 9 14.56 5.21 -10.02
N GLY A 10 14.52 6.52 -10.28
CA GLY A 10 14.83 7.54 -9.28
C GLY A 10 13.80 7.54 -8.15
N PHE A 11 12.52 7.44 -8.52
CA PHE A 11 11.39 7.45 -7.60
C PHE A 11 11.42 6.27 -6.63
N ILE A 12 11.63 5.04 -7.10
CA ILE A 12 11.60 3.84 -6.23
C ILE A 12 12.57 3.97 -5.03
N ARG A 13 13.72 4.62 -5.19
CA ARG A 13 14.66 4.81 -4.05
C ARG A 13 14.23 5.90 -3.07
N VAL A 14 13.71 7.01 -3.58
CA VAL A 14 13.39 8.18 -2.76
C VAL A 14 11.97 8.05 -2.18
N GLY A 15 11.00 7.74 -3.02
CA GLY A 15 9.60 7.53 -2.65
C GLY A 15 9.44 6.36 -1.68
N ALA A 16 10.15 5.24 -1.86
CA ALA A 16 10.04 4.12 -0.90
C ALA A 16 10.54 4.47 0.49
N ARG A 17 11.62 5.28 0.60
CA ARG A 17 12.11 5.73 1.91
C ARG A 17 11.09 6.63 2.59
N HIS A 18 10.53 7.58 1.86
CA HIS A 18 9.55 8.52 2.39
C HIS A 18 8.22 7.82 2.77
N CYS A 19 7.66 7.00 1.88
CA CYS A 19 6.46 6.22 2.17
C CYS A 19 6.65 5.23 3.34
N ASN A 20 7.86 4.69 3.53
CA ASN A 20 8.14 3.84 4.68
C ASN A 20 8.21 4.63 6.00
N GLN A 21 8.72 5.87 5.97
CA GLN A 21 8.74 6.74 7.15
C GLN A 21 7.33 7.18 7.54
N GLU A 22 6.48 7.50 6.57
CA GLU A 22 5.08 7.86 6.83
C GLU A 22 4.25 6.66 7.30
N ALA A 23 4.57 5.44 6.84
CA ALA A 23 3.86 4.25 7.25
C ALA A 23 3.95 3.98 8.76
N ASP A 24 5.09 4.30 9.40
CA ASP A 24 5.23 4.17 10.86
C ASP A 24 4.30 5.18 11.58
N SER A 25 4.27 6.44 11.13
CA SER A 25 3.36 7.46 11.68
C SER A 25 1.88 7.12 11.49
N ILE A 26 1.52 6.52 10.36
CA ILE A 26 0.13 6.11 10.06
C ILE A 26 -0.32 5.00 10.99
N VAL A 27 0.58 4.06 11.31
CA VAL A 27 0.30 3.00 12.29
C VAL A 27 0.02 3.62 13.67
N ASP A 28 0.85 4.56 14.12
CA ASP A 28 0.67 5.24 15.40
C ASP A 28 -0.64 6.06 15.48
N ILE A 29 -1.11 6.59 14.35
CA ILE A 29 -2.35 7.40 14.29
C ILE A 29 -3.60 6.51 14.27
N LEU A 30 -3.57 5.44 13.48
CA LEU A 30 -4.75 4.62 13.20
C LEU A 30 -4.88 3.39 14.12
N MET A 31 -3.82 3.04 14.84
CA MET A 31 -3.85 1.97 15.84
C MET A 31 -3.60 2.54 17.22
N GLU A 32 -4.49 2.21 18.15
CA GLU A 32 -4.24 2.50 19.56
C GLU A 32 -3.12 1.58 20.06
N PRO A 33 -2.12 2.10 20.79
CA PRO A 33 -1.10 1.26 21.37
C PRO A 33 -1.72 0.35 22.45
N SER A 34 -1.59 -0.96 22.27
CA SER A 34 -1.94 -1.92 23.30
C SER A 34 -0.77 -2.13 24.28
N ASP A 35 -1.11 -2.21 25.56
CA ASP A 35 -0.15 -2.55 26.63
C ASP A 35 0.24 -4.04 26.66
N LYS A 36 -0.32 -4.87 25.77
CA LYS A 36 -0.08 -6.32 25.74
C LYS A 36 0.43 -6.77 24.37
N PRO A 37 1.48 -7.61 24.33
CA PRO A 37 1.85 -8.26 23.08
C PRO A 37 0.73 -9.21 22.66
N ASP A 38 0.12 -8.90 21.53
CA ASP A 38 -0.90 -9.69 20.85
C ASP A 38 -0.43 -9.93 19.41
N ASP A 39 -0.22 -11.19 19.04
CA ASP A 39 0.27 -11.57 17.70
C ASP A 39 -0.70 -11.06 16.60
N ASP A 40 -2.00 -10.98 16.92
CA ASP A 40 -3.01 -10.47 15.99
C ASP A 40 -2.85 -8.95 15.76
N GLU A 41 -2.37 -8.21 16.76
CA GLU A 41 -2.12 -6.77 16.66
C GLU A 41 -0.86 -6.48 15.84
N ASP A 42 0.22 -7.23 16.07
CA ASP A 42 1.45 -7.12 15.27
C ASP A 42 1.18 -7.40 13.78
N SER A 43 0.40 -8.45 13.49
CA SER A 43 -0.05 -8.76 12.13
C SER A 43 -0.91 -7.65 11.53
N ARG A 44 -1.78 -7.03 12.33
CA ARG A 44 -2.64 -5.92 11.89
C ARG A 44 -1.84 -4.66 11.61
N GLN A 45 -0.90 -4.30 12.48
CA GLN A 45 0.02 -3.17 12.28
C GLN A 45 0.86 -3.37 11.02
N GLN A 46 1.40 -4.57 10.82
CA GLN A 46 2.16 -4.90 9.61
C GLN A 46 1.30 -4.83 8.34
N CYS A 47 0.03 -5.22 8.43
CA CYS A 47 -0.96 -5.06 7.37
C CYS A 47 -1.23 -3.62 7.02
N LEU A 48 -1.46 -2.75 8.02
CA LEU A 48 -1.65 -1.33 7.78
C LEU A 48 -0.40 -0.68 7.19
N ARG A 49 0.77 -0.97 7.74
CA ARG A 49 2.05 -0.44 7.26
C ARG A 49 2.29 -0.79 5.79
N SER A 50 2.11 -2.06 5.43
CA SER A 50 2.34 -2.54 4.07
C SER A 50 1.29 -2.00 3.09
N THR A 51 0.03 -1.90 3.53
CA THR A 51 -1.06 -1.30 2.76
C THR A 51 -0.76 0.17 2.47
N HIS A 52 -0.41 0.95 3.51
CA HIS A 52 -0.03 2.36 3.37
C HIS A 52 1.17 2.54 2.45
N MET A 53 2.22 1.74 2.63
CA MET A 53 3.43 1.85 1.82
C MET A 53 3.13 1.68 0.33
N LEU A 54 2.29 0.71 -0.04
CA LEU A 54 1.87 0.51 -1.43
C LEU A 54 0.99 1.65 -1.94
N THR A 55 0.00 2.09 -1.15
CA THR A 55 -0.87 3.20 -1.52
C THR A 55 -0.07 4.49 -1.72
N CYS A 56 0.82 4.85 -0.80
CA CYS A 56 1.69 6.02 -0.91
C CYS A 56 2.56 5.95 -2.17
N LEU A 57 3.20 4.81 -2.44
CA LEU A 57 4.04 4.64 -3.63
C LEU A 57 3.25 4.84 -4.93
N VAL A 58 2.03 4.32 -4.99
CA VAL A 58 1.16 4.42 -6.16
C VAL A 58 0.69 5.87 -6.38
N LEU A 59 0.29 6.58 -5.32
CA LEU A 59 -0.13 7.98 -5.41
C LEU A 59 1.04 8.86 -5.86
N GLN A 60 2.18 8.75 -5.18
CA GLN A 60 3.35 9.58 -5.50
C GLN A 60 3.95 9.28 -6.88
N LEU A 61 3.83 8.04 -7.38
CA LEU A 61 4.24 7.69 -8.74
C LEU A 61 3.42 8.42 -9.81
N GLU A 62 2.13 8.59 -9.58
CA GLU A 62 1.26 9.35 -10.48
C GLU A 62 1.66 10.82 -10.49
N ASP A 63 1.82 11.42 -9.30
CA ASP A 63 2.19 12.83 -9.16
C ASP A 63 3.57 13.14 -9.74
N THR A 64 4.54 12.23 -9.55
CA THR A 64 5.94 12.48 -9.92
C THR A 64 6.26 12.04 -11.34
N CYS A 65 5.76 10.87 -11.76
CA CYS A 65 6.15 10.21 -13.00
C CYS A 65 4.99 9.99 -13.98
N GLY A 66 3.77 10.39 -13.61
CA GLY A 66 2.56 10.31 -14.42
C GLY A 66 1.83 8.95 -14.34
N GLU A 67 0.56 8.96 -14.73
CA GLU A 67 -0.37 7.83 -14.69
C GLU A 67 0.19 6.54 -15.34
N ARG A 68 0.99 6.67 -16.40
CA ARG A 68 1.59 5.50 -17.07
C ARG A 68 2.58 4.76 -16.18
N ALA A 69 3.39 5.48 -15.40
CA ALA A 69 4.35 4.88 -14.48
C ALA A 69 3.63 4.20 -13.30
N GLN A 70 2.60 4.87 -12.77
CA GLN A 70 1.69 4.32 -11.76
C GLN A 70 1.06 3.01 -12.23
N LYS A 71 0.48 2.99 -13.44
CA LYS A 71 -0.16 1.79 -13.99
C LYS A 71 0.81 0.61 -14.13
N VAL A 72 2.03 0.87 -14.63
CA VAL A 72 3.06 -0.18 -14.76
C VAL A 72 3.47 -0.71 -13.39
N PHE A 73 3.57 0.16 -12.38
CA PHE A 73 3.84 -0.26 -11.01
C PHE A 73 2.74 -1.15 -10.45
N LEU A 74 1.48 -0.72 -10.57
CA LEU A 74 0.32 -1.50 -10.13
C LEU A 74 0.26 -2.87 -10.82
N ASP A 75 0.45 -2.91 -12.14
CA ASP A 75 0.50 -4.17 -12.89
C ASP A 75 1.65 -5.08 -12.41
N THR A 76 2.80 -4.49 -12.06
CA THR A 76 3.95 -5.21 -11.51
C THR A 76 3.64 -5.76 -10.12
N VAL A 77 3.07 -4.94 -9.23
CA VAL A 77 2.65 -5.36 -7.88
C VAL A 77 1.63 -6.48 -7.95
N VAL A 78 0.61 -6.39 -8.80
CA VAL A 78 -0.41 -7.44 -8.96
C VAL A 78 0.19 -8.74 -9.51
N ARG A 79 1.17 -8.65 -10.42
CA ARG A 79 1.83 -9.83 -11.01
C ARG A 79 2.81 -10.50 -10.05
N PHE A 80 3.59 -9.71 -9.33
CA PHE A 80 4.60 -10.18 -8.38
C PHE A 80 4.10 -10.17 -6.93
N GLY A 81 2.79 -10.06 -6.73
CA GLY A 81 2.16 -10.02 -5.41
C GLY A 81 2.52 -11.21 -4.53
N ASP A 82 2.87 -12.36 -5.11
CA ASP A 82 3.30 -13.53 -4.35
C ASP A 82 4.71 -13.36 -3.74
N LEU A 83 5.54 -12.47 -4.30
CA LEU A 83 6.84 -12.08 -3.75
C LEU A 83 6.70 -10.96 -2.70
N PHE A 84 5.66 -10.13 -2.83
CA PHE A 84 5.25 -9.16 -1.82
C PHE A 84 4.32 -9.86 -0.83
N ILE A 85 4.92 -10.60 0.11
CA ILE A 85 4.32 -11.22 1.31
C ILE A 85 2.90 -10.71 1.59
N ALA A 86 1.95 -11.64 1.73
CA ALA A 86 0.54 -11.35 2.03
C ALA A 86 0.44 -10.20 3.01
N ILE A 87 -0.05 -9.06 2.52
CA ILE A 87 -0.03 -7.79 3.25
C ILE A 87 -0.78 -7.97 4.57
N CYS A 88 -1.87 -8.72 4.55
CA CYS A 88 -2.71 -8.95 5.72
C CYS A 88 -2.97 -10.44 5.90
N ASP A 89 -3.13 -10.85 7.16
CA ASP A 89 -3.16 -12.28 7.44
C ASP A 89 -4.45 -12.97 6.96
N ASP A 90 -5.56 -12.25 7.06
CA ASP A 90 -6.87 -12.66 6.59
C ASP A 90 -7.57 -11.53 5.79
N LYS A 91 -8.68 -11.90 5.13
CA LYS A 91 -9.42 -11.02 4.24
C LYS A 91 -10.26 -9.96 4.98
N GLU A 92 -10.71 -10.28 6.19
CA GLU A 92 -11.53 -9.38 7.01
C GLU A 92 -10.66 -8.23 7.50
N THR A 93 -9.54 -8.54 8.16
CA THR A 93 -8.51 -7.56 8.57
C THR A 93 -8.03 -6.73 7.39
N ALA A 94 -7.77 -7.35 6.24
CA ALA A 94 -7.40 -6.63 5.03
C ALA A 94 -8.45 -5.61 4.57
N THR A 95 -9.73 -5.92 4.74
CA THR A 95 -10.83 -5.05 4.30
C THR A 95 -11.04 -3.91 5.28
N GLU A 96 -10.97 -4.19 6.58
CA GLU A 96 -11.03 -3.16 7.64
C GLU A 96 -9.89 -2.16 7.51
N VAL A 97 -8.65 -2.65 7.44
CA VAL A 97 -7.45 -1.80 7.33
C VAL A 97 -7.49 -0.94 6.08
N ARG A 98 -7.89 -1.49 4.92
CA ARG A 98 -8.03 -0.71 3.69
C ARG A 98 -9.10 0.36 3.79
N THR A 99 -10.25 0.02 4.36
CA THR A 99 -11.37 0.97 4.49
C THR A 99 -10.96 2.14 5.38
N MET A 100 -10.43 1.83 6.56
CA MET A 100 -9.90 2.81 7.50
C MET A 100 -8.84 3.71 6.86
N LEU A 101 -7.87 3.12 6.14
CA LEU A 101 -6.81 3.85 5.49
C LEU A 101 -7.34 4.75 4.37
N PHE A 102 -8.25 4.26 3.53
CA PHE A 102 -8.78 5.03 2.40
C PHE A 102 -9.66 6.17 2.87
N ASP A 103 -10.40 5.97 3.95
CA ASP A 103 -11.21 7.03 4.55
C ASP A 103 -10.29 8.08 5.21
N TYR A 104 -9.20 7.67 5.87
CA TYR A 104 -8.19 8.59 6.41
C TYR A 104 -7.47 9.41 5.32
N LEU A 105 -7.12 8.77 4.21
CA LEU A 105 -6.49 9.42 3.06
C LEU A 105 -7.48 10.17 2.15
N GLU A 106 -8.76 10.19 2.51
CA GLU A 106 -9.84 10.77 1.72
C GLU A 106 -9.83 10.30 0.25
N LEU A 107 -9.48 9.03 0.03
CA LEU A 107 -9.44 8.45 -1.32
C LEU A 107 -10.86 8.20 -1.80
N GLU A 108 -11.20 8.86 -2.91
CA GLU A 108 -12.51 8.77 -3.56
C GLU A 108 -12.40 8.37 -5.04
N GLY A 109 -13.55 8.00 -5.61
CA GLY A 109 -13.72 7.80 -7.05
C GLY A 109 -12.79 6.75 -7.68
N ASP A 110 -12.18 7.12 -8.80
CA ASP A 110 -11.36 6.22 -9.63
C ASP A 110 -10.09 5.76 -8.90
N THR A 111 -9.47 6.63 -8.12
CA THR A 111 -8.25 6.32 -7.35
C THR A 111 -8.54 5.27 -6.27
N ARG A 112 -9.63 5.43 -5.51
CA ARG A 112 -10.07 4.42 -4.53
C ARG A 112 -10.33 3.07 -5.20
N SER A 113 -11.08 3.06 -6.30
CA SER A 113 -11.42 1.85 -7.05
C SER A 113 -10.18 1.11 -7.58
N LYS A 114 -9.20 1.85 -8.12
CA LYS A 114 -7.91 1.31 -8.58
C LYS A 114 -7.14 0.65 -7.44
N MET A 115 -7.07 1.30 -6.27
CA MET A 115 -6.39 0.76 -5.09
C MET A 115 -7.10 -0.45 -4.49
N GLU A 116 -8.43 -0.41 -4.39
CA GLU A 116 -9.25 -1.54 -3.92
C GLU A 116 -9.02 -2.78 -4.79
N THR A 117 -8.96 -2.58 -6.10
CA THR A 117 -8.69 -3.63 -7.08
C THR A 117 -7.29 -4.20 -6.89
N ALA A 118 -6.27 -3.34 -6.86
CA ALA A 118 -4.87 -3.75 -6.74
C ALA A 118 -4.60 -4.53 -5.44
N LEU A 119 -5.00 -3.99 -4.29
CA LEU A 119 -4.83 -4.64 -3.00
C LEU A 119 -5.75 -5.86 -2.84
N GLY A 120 -6.91 -5.85 -3.48
CA GLY A 120 -7.82 -7.00 -3.54
C GLY A 120 -7.19 -8.21 -4.24
N TYR A 121 -6.35 -8.01 -5.25
CA TYR A 121 -5.60 -9.10 -5.88
C TYR A 121 -4.52 -9.69 -4.98
N LEU A 122 -3.88 -8.87 -4.15
CA LEU A 122 -2.83 -9.29 -3.22
C LEU A 122 -3.39 -10.16 -2.09
N ASN A 123 -4.60 -9.84 -1.59
CA ASN A 123 -5.25 -10.59 -0.51
C ASN A 123 -6.00 -11.85 -0.96
N ARG A 124 -6.27 -12.03 -2.26
CA ARG A 124 -7.07 -13.18 -2.77
C ARG A 124 -6.27 -14.48 -2.97
N ARG A 125 -4.95 -14.43 -3.03
CA ARG A 125 -4.12 -15.58 -3.42
C ARG A 125 -3.74 -16.53 -2.27
N ARG A 126 -4.25 -16.31 -1.05
CA ARG A 126 -4.01 -17.16 0.14
C ARG A 126 -5.06 -18.27 0.34
N ARG A 127 -5.63 -18.81 -0.74
CA ARG A 127 -6.52 -19.98 -0.71
C ARG A 127 -5.84 -21.20 -1.31
#